data_AF-A0A4Y2FMU9-F1
#
_entry.id   AF-A0A4Y2FMU9-F1
#
_cell.length_a   1.000
_cell.length_b   1.000
_cell.length_c   1.000
_cell.angle_alpha   90.00
_cell.angle_beta   90.00
_cell.angle_gamma   90.00
#
_symmetry.space_group_name_H-M   'P 1'
#
loop_
_entity.id
_entity.type
_entity.pdbx_description
1 polymer ?
#
loop_
_entity_poly.entity_id
_entity_poly.type
_entity_poly.pdbx_seq_one_letter_code
_entity_poly.pdbx_strand_id
1 'polypeptide(L)' 'KQVSATHAEAMKDNVIVPMTLEEYCIKHTAKPSEQESDLNDFYDDDYGDDMDDEEQEEDYDEDNEDSGNGET' A
#
# COMPACT_ATOMS: atom_id res chain seq x y z
N LYS A 1 23.38 8.28 -12.10
CA LYS A 1 23.09 7.43 -13.28
C LYS A 1 21.77 6.68 -13.14
N GLN A 2 21.46 6.15 -11.96
CA GLN A 2 20.22 5.40 -11.71
C GLN A 2 18.94 6.20 -12.05
N VAL A 3 18.76 7.41 -11.49
CA VAL A 3 17.56 8.24 -11.75
C VAL A 3 17.35 8.55 -13.24
N SER A 4 18.42 8.84 -13.98
CA SER A 4 18.33 9.09 -15.41
C SER A 4 17.99 7.83 -16.22
N ALA A 5 18.42 6.65 -15.76
CA ALA A 5 18.10 5.39 -16.40
C ALA A 5 16.62 5.04 -16.21
N THR A 6 16.12 5.12 -14.98
CA THR A 6 14.72 4.83 -14.66
C THR A 6 13.76 5.82 -15.33
N HIS A 7 14.16 7.08 -15.50
CA HIS A 7 13.38 8.06 -16.24
C HIS A 7 13.23 7.70 -17.73
N ALA A 8 14.28 7.17 -18.37
CA ALA A 8 14.20 6.73 -19.76
C ALA A 8 13.29 5.49 -19.93
N GLU A 9 13.30 4.59 -18.95
CA GLU A 9 12.42 3.42 -18.92
C GLU A 9 10.95 3.82 -18.74
N ALA A 10 10.65 4.73 -17.80
CA ALA A 10 9.30 5.25 -17.60
C ALA A 10 8.72 5.88 -18.89
N MET A 11 9.53 6.64 -19.64
CA MET A 11 9.12 7.22 -20.93
C MET A 11 8.76 6.16 -21.97
N LYS A 12 9.50 5.05 -22.02
CA LYS A 12 9.23 3.93 -22.93
C LYS A 12 7.90 3.25 -22.60
N ASP A 13 7.57 3.16 -21.31
CA ASP A 13 6.36 2.52 -20.81
C ASP A 13 5.14 3.46 -20.82
N ASN A 14 5.30 4.70 -21.31
CA ASN A 14 4.29 5.76 -21.26
C ASN A 14 3.85 6.08 -19.82
N VAL A 15 4.76 5.91 -18.86
CA VAL A 15 4.58 6.28 -17.45
C VAL A 15 5.12 7.68 -17.24
N ILE A 16 4.29 8.57 -16.69
CA ILE A 16 4.67 9.94 -16.35
C ILE A 16 5.12 9.96 -14.89
N VAL A 17 6.39 10.28 -14.64
CA VAL A 17 6.92 10.42 -13.28
C VAL A 17 6.54 11.80 -12.73
N PRO A 18 5.77 11.88 -11.62
CA PRO A 18 5.44 13.14 -10.98
C PRO A 18 6.70 13.89 -10.52
N MET A 19 6.76 15.19 -10.80
CA MET A 19 7.86 16.06 -10.35
C MET A 19 7.44 16.98 -9.21
N THR A 20 6.15 17.00 -8.89
CA THR A 20 5.57 17.79 -7.80
C THR A 20 4.70 16.92 -6.89
N LEU A 21 4.46 17.37 -5.66
CA LEU A 21 3.58 16.67 -4.72
C LEU A 21 2.14 16.65 -5.24
N GLU A 22 1.73 17.72 -5.91
CA GLU A 22 0.40 17.86 -6.49
C GLU A 22 0.14 16.87 -7.62
N GLU A 23 1.16 16.53 -8.42
CA GLU A 23 1.11 15.50 -9.45
C GLU A 23 1.18 14.09 -8.87
N TYR A 24 1.90 13.93 -7.75
CA TYR A 24 2.04 12.64 -7.06
C TYR A 24 0.77 12.25 -6.29
N CYS A 25 0.12 13.23 -5.65
CA CYS A 25 -1.08 13.02 -4.85
C CYS A 25 -2.33 12.86 -5.73
N ILE A 26 -2.87 11.64 -5.79
CA ILE A 26 -4.17 11.37 -6.40
C ILE A 26 -5.25 12.11 -5.60
N LYS A 27 -5.83 13.16 -6.19
CA LYS A 27 -6.95 13.86 -5.59
C LYS A 27 -8.17 12.94 -5.65
N HIS A 28 -8.62 12.47 -4.50
CA HIS A 28 -9.96 11.89 -4.40
C HIS A 28 -10.96 12.99 -4.75
N THR A 29 -11.53 12.90 -5.96
CA THR A 29 -12.82 13.53 -6.21
C THR A 29 -13.81 12.83 -5.29
N ALA A 30 -14.48 13.59 -4.43
CA ALA A 30 -15.48 13.03 -3.53
C ALA A 30 -16.41 12.15 -4.37
N LYS A 31 -16.45 10.85 -4.04
CA LYS A 31 -17.43 9.96 -4.66
C LYS A 31 -18.81 10.59 -4.43
N PRO A 32 -19.72 10.60 -5.42
CA PRO A 32 -21.11 10.95 -5.15
C PRO A 32 -21.56 10.08 -3.98
N SER A 33 -22.09 10.69 -2.92
CA SER A 33 -22.37 10.05 -1.62
C SER A 33 -22.86 8.61 -1.83
N GLU A 34 -21.95 7.63 -1.66
CA GLU A 34 -22.33 6.24 -1.59
C GLU A 34 -23.25 6.19 -0.38
N GLN A 35 -24.53 5.88 -0.63
CA GLN A 35 -25.56 5.82 0.40
C GLN A 35 -24.97 5.06 1.57
N GLU A 36 -24.93 5.71 2.74
CA GLU A 36 -24.48 5.17 4.02
C GLU A 36 -25.03 3.74 4.13
N SER A 37 -24.18 2.77 3.81
CA SER A 37 -24.55 1.37 3.90
C SER A 37 -24.59 1.11 5.40
N ASP A 38 -25.76 0.77 5.93
CA ASP A 38 -25.96 0.56 7.36
C ASP A 38 -25.13 -0.66 7.80
N LEU A 39 -23.88 -0.39 8.20
CA LEU A 39 -22.90 -1.40 8.63
C LEU A 39 -23.29 -2.04 9.96
N ASN A 40 -24.38 -1.62 10.60
CA ASN A 40 -24.87 -2.21 11.84
C ASN A 40 -25.38 -3.65 11.66
N ASP A 41 -25.76 -4.06 10.45
CA ASP A 41 -26.25 -5.42 10.18
C ASP A 41 -25.10 -6.42 9.89
N PHE A 42 -23.84 -5.99 9.86
CA PHE A 42 -22.69 -6.87 9.54
C PHE A 42 -22.02 -7.49 10.77
N TYR A 43 -22.22 -6.91 11.96
CA TYR A 43 -21.62 -7.39 13.21
C TYR A 43 -22.66 -8.13 14.04
N ASP A 44 -22.91 -9.40 13.70
CA ASP A 44 -23.53 -10.33 14.64
C ASP A 44 -22.50 -10.62 15.75
N ASP A 45 -22.79 -10.16 16.98
CA ASP A 45 -22.00 -10.28 18.21
C ASP A 45 -21.78 -11.75 18.70
N ASP A 46 -21.90 -12.75 17.83
CA ASP A 46 -21.78 -14.18 18.16
C ASP A 46 -20.32 -14.70 18.20
N TYR A 47 -19.31 -13.81 18.13
CA TYR A 47 -17.89 -14.15 18.30
C TYR A 47 -17.42 -14.07 19.77
N GLY A 48 -18.28 -14.50 20.69
CA GLY A 48 -18.08 -14.29 22.12
C GLY A 48 -17.56 -15.47 22.95
N ASP A 49 -17.12 -16.59 22.37
CA ASP A 49 -16.83 -17.77 23.24
C ASP A 49 -15.86 -18.84 22.71
N ASP A 50 -14.79 -18.54 21.96
CA ASP A 50 -13.60 -19.44 21.91
C ASP A 50 -12.45 -18.88 21.05
N MET A 51 -11.66 -17.96 21.61
CA MET A 51 -10.31 -17.69 21.11
C MET A 51 -9.34 -17.67 22.30
N ASP A 52 -9.28 -18.80 23.00
CA ASP A 52 -8.11 -19.21 23.76
C ASP A 52 -7.24 -20.03 22.79
N ASP A 53 -6.24 -19.39 22.16
CA ASP A 53 -4.91 -20.01 22.07
C ASP A 53 -3.86 -19.08 21.46
N GLU A 54 -2.79 -18.93 22.23
CA GLU A 54 -1.40 -18.78 21.82
C GLU A 54 -0.96 -17.55 21.00
N GLU A 55 -0.33 -16.63 21.73
CA GLU A 55 0.60 -15.60 21.25
C GLU A 55 1.63 -16.20 20.28
N GLN A 56 1.39 -16.08 18.97
CA GLN A 56 2.41 -16.33 17.96
C GLN A 56 3.40 -15.16 17.95
N GLU A 57 4.53 -15.36 18.62
CA GLU A 57 5.72 -14.53 18.55
C GLU A 57 6.27 -14.60 17.11
N GLU A 58 5.89 -13.63 16.26
CA GLU A 58 6.47 -13.48 14.92
C GLU A 58 7.92 -12.99 15.06
N ASP A 59 8.86 -13.93 14.97
CA ASP A 59 10.30 -13.64 14.81
C ASP A 59 10.51 -12.99 13.43
N TYR A 60 10.54 -11.66 13.42
CA TYR A 60 10.89 -10.87 12.23
C TYR A 60 12.38 -11.05 11.96
N ASP A 61 12.71 -11.92 11.01
CA ASP A 61 14.07 -12.11 10.47
C ASP A 61 14.57 -10.78 9.87
N GLU A 62 15.36 -10.04 10.65
CA GLU A 62 15.94 -8.73 10.34
C GLU A 62 17.20 -8.87 9.47
N ASP A 63 17.19 -9.71 8.43
CA ASP A 63 18.39 -9.94 7.61
C ASP A 63 18.07 -10.22 6.14
N ASN A 64 17.60 -9.19 5.42
CA ASN A 64 17.97 -9.05 4.00
C ASN A 64 17.77 -7.63 3.45
N GLU A 65 18.39 -6.63 4.07
CA GLU A 65 18.47 -5.27 3.54
C GLU A 65 19.46 -5.13 2.37
N ASP A 66 19.57 -6.13 1.47
CA ASP A 66 20.12 -5.84 0.15
C ASP A 66 19.11 -4.98 -0.61
N SER A 67 19.15 -3.68 -0.35
CA SER A 67 18.38 -2.65 -1.06
C SER A 67 18.73 -2.56 -2.55
N GLY A 68 19.50 -3.51 -3.10
CA GLY A 68 19.56 -3.77 -4.52
C GLY A 68 20.14 -2.61 -5.31
N ASN A 69 21.10 -1.88 -4.73
CA ASN A 69 21.82 -0.81 -5.40
C ASN A 69 23.15 -1.28 -6.01
N GLY A 70 23.20 -2.53 -6.46
CA GLY A 70 24.33 -3.12 -7.18
C GLY A 70 24.73 -2.28 -8.40
N GLU A 71 26.02 -1.93 -8.43
CA GLU A 71 26.63 -1.00 -9.38
C GLU A 71 26.41 -1.34 -10.86
N THR A 72 26.06 -0.33 -11.67
CA THR A 72 26.41 -0.22 -13.11
C THR A 72 26.57 1.25 -13.54
#